data_AF-A0A7X8NB56-F1
#
_entry.id   AF-A0A7X8NB56-F1
#
_cell.length_a   1.000
_cell.length_b   1.000
_cell.length_c   1.000
_cell.angle_alpha   90.00
_cell.angle_beta   90.00
_cell.angle_gamma   90.00
#
_symmetry.space_group_name_H-M   'P 1'
#
loop_
_entity.id
_entity.type
_entity.pdbx_description
1 polymer ?
#
loop_
_entity_poly.entity_id
_entity_poly.type
_entity_poly.pdbx_seq_one_letter_code
_entity_poly.pdbx_strand_id
1 'polypeptide(L)'
;MIKYKDYKRNHVIMPGREKELDTFLKSSYNGINHKLKNSISSNSEDAITWSCFDIISQLSDLKKTIALDEIIEHSFSDNDMKKPKFSFANETKIKIEVGKIYKGNSIKEQTELDASIETSEKIIFIEAKLYSSISLKSDNKPYDQIAKKIRVGLDYALEENKEFYFIFLDIAPRDKLYYFTSEKKSMENAKKIPTKKWKSVWWFNRYKKGWGGNLSPLKKVISDISTNETVINGVSERMGWLTWTDLFKITMRGMI
;
A
#
# COMPACT_ATOMS: atom_id res chain seq x y z
N MET A 1 2.86 3.12 25.75
CA MET A 1 1.86 3.09 24.66
C MET A 1 0.59 3.70 25.21
N ILE A 2 0.13 4.79 24.59
CA ILE A 2 -1.07 5.49 25.03
C ILE A 2 -2.29 4.68 24.57
N LYS A 3 -3.27 4.51 25.46
CA LYS A 3 -4.59 3.97 25.11
C LYS A 3 -5.60 5.09 25.27
N TYR A 4 -6.34 5.37 24.21
CA TYR A 4 -7.42 6.33 24.24
C TYR A 4 -8.66 5.76 24.93
N LYS A 5 -9.54 6.66 25.39
CA LYS A 5 -10.81 6.29 26.04
C LYS A 5 -11.69 5.44 25.12
N ASP A 6 -11.72 5.78 23.85
CA ASP A 6 -12.50 5.12 22.81
C ASP A 6 -11.81 5.29 21.44
N TYR A 7 -12.34 4.62 20.41
CA TYR A 7 -11.79 4.69 19.07
C TYR A 7 -11.99 6.07 18.41
N LYS A 8 -13.01 6.83 18.85
CA LYS A 8 -13.30 8.18 18.32
C LYS A 8 -12.22 9.18 18.67
N ARG A 9 -11.50 8.98 19.78
CA ARG A 9 -10.31 9.75 20.13
C ARG A 9 -9.05 9.36 19.36
N ASN A 10 -9.02 8.16 18.77
CA ASN A 10 -7.85 7.66 18.03
C ASN A 10 -7.97 7.87 16.51
N HIS A 11 -9.19 7.94 15.99
CA HIS A 11 -9.46 8.15 14.56
C HIS A 11 -9.95 9.57 14.33
N VAL A 12 -9.60 10.15 13.17
CA VAL A 12 -10.30 11.32 12.67
C VAL A 12 -11.60 10.85 12.01
N ILE A 13 -12.71 11.45 12.41
CA ILE A 13 -14.05 11.13 11.90
C ILE A 13 -14.62 12.40 11.29
N MET A 14 -14.82 12.39 9.97
CA MET A 14 -15.57 13.44 9.30
C MET A 14 -17.04 13.38 9.73
N PRO A 15 -17.72 14.51 9.98
CA PRO A 15 -19.13 14.49 10.38
C PRO A 15 -20.00 13.67 9.41
N GLY A 16 -20.77 12.72 9.95
CA GLY A 16 -21.64 11.84 9.17
C GLY A 16 -20.99 10.53 8.71
N ARG A 17 -19.69 10.32 8.97
CA ARG A 17 -18.93 9.12 8.59
C ARG A 17 -18.78 8.08 9.71
N GLU A 18 -19.50 8.25 10.82
CA GLU A 18 -19.39 7.39 12.00
C GLU A 18 -19.74 5.92 11.68
N LYS A 19 -20.76 5.69 10.84
CA LYS A 19 -21.22 4.34 10.48
C LYS A 19 -20.19 3.60 9.63
N GLU A 20 -19.49 4.31 8.77
CA GLU A 20 -18.49 3.74 7.89
C GLU A 20 -17.21 3.44 8.65
N LEU A 21 -16.81 4.28 9.61
CA LEU A 21 -15.76 3.92 10.55
C LEU A 21 -16.13 2.66 11.35
N ASP A 22 -17.37 2.60 11.85
CA ASP A 22 -17.88 1.43 12.56
C ASP A 22 -17.82 0.16 11.70
N THR A 23 -18.17 0.27 10.41
CA THR A 23 -18.10 -0.83 9.44
C THR A 23 -16.66 -1.26 9.21
N PHE A 24 -15.75 -0.30 9.02
CA PHE A 24 -14.32 -0.56 8.88
C PHE A 24 -13.74 -1.26 10.11
N LEU A 25 -14.04 -0.78 11.32
CA LEU A 25 -13.57 -1.40 12.56
C LEU A 25 -14.15 -2.79 12.78
N LYS A 26 -15.40 -3.03 12.38
CA LYS A 26 -16.07 -4.34 12.51
C LYS A 26 -15.66 -5.34 11.42
N SER A 27 -15.01 -4.87 10.34
CA SER A 27 -14.52 -5.75 9.28
C SER A 27 -13.55 -6.81 9.81
N SER A 28 -13.67 -8.03 9.28
CA SER A 28 -12.80 -9.15 9.61
C SER A 28 -12.12 -9.67 8.35
N TYR A 29 -10.82 -9.96 8.45
CA TYR A 29 -10.08 -10.63 7.39
C TYR A 29 -9.63 -12.00 7.87
N ASN A 30 -10.02 -13.05 7.16
CA ASN A 30 -9.84 -14.46 7.56
C ASN A 30 -10.34 -14.75 9.00
N GLY A 31 -11.49 -14.18 9.37
CA GLY A 31 -12.12 -14.38 10.69
C GLY A 31 -11.46 -13.60 11.84
N ILE A 32 -10.41 -12.81 11.59
CA ILE A 32 -9.72 -12.02 12.61
C ILE A 32 -10.13 -10.55 12.51
N ASN A 33 -10.72 -10.03 13.59
CA ASN A 33 -10.95 -8.59 13.75
C ASN A 33 -9.86 -7.97 14.63
N HIS A 34 -8.75 -7.60 14.02
CA HIS A 34 -7.65 -6.91 14.71
C HIS A 34 -7.87 -5.39 14.79
N LYS A 35 -8.63 -4.81 13.86
CA LYS A 35 -8.87 -3.37 13.77
C LYS A 35 -9.61 -2.85 14.99
N LEU A 36 -10.73 -3.48 15.36
CA LEU A 36 -11.49 -3.09 16.56
C LEU A 36 -10.64 -3.24 17.82
N LYS A 37 -9.89 -4.34 17.94
CA LYS A 37 -9.03 -4.60 19.10
C LYS A 37 -7.95 -3.52 19.28
N ASN A 38 -7.39 -3.03 18.18
CA ASN A 38 -6.33 -2.03 18.20
C ASN A 38 -6.86 -0.59 18.09
N SER A 39 -8.17 -0.40 17.90
CA SER A 39 -8.80 0.88 17.58
C SER A 39 -8.60 1.99 18.63
N ILE A 40 -8.24 1.63 19.86
CA ILE A 40 -7.96 2.58 20.95
C ILE A 40 -6.46 2.78 21.21
N SER A 41 -5.59 2.07 20.50
CA SER A 41 -4.14 2.16 20.68
C SER A 41 -3.56 3.31 19.87
N SER A 42 -2.71 4.13 20.49
CA SER A 42 -1.93 5.18 19.80
C SER A 42 -1.00 4.66 18.71
N ASN A 43 -0.73 3.35 18.71
CA ASN A 43 0.12 2.71 17.73
C ASN A 43 -0.69 2.03 16.60
N SER A 44 -1.99 2.30 16.51
CA SER A 44 -2.85 1.73 15.47
C SER A 44 -2.51 2.32 14.10
N GLU A 45 -1.90 1.50 13.25
CA GLU A 45 -1.67 1.79 11.83
C GLU A 45 -3.00 1.97 11.09
N ASP A 46 -3.99 1.12 11.36
CA ASP A 46 -5.34 1.22 10.81
C ASP A 46 -5.98 2.59 11.09
N ALA A 47 -5.77 3.15 12.29
CA ALA A 47 -6.38 4.42 12.66
C ALA A 47 -5.83 5.59 11.86
N ILE A 48 -4.52 5.65 11.62
CA ILE A 48 -3.91 6.71 10.81
C ILE A 48 -4.18 6.51 9.31
N THR A 49 -4.21 5.27 8.83
CA THR A 49 -4.62 4.95 7.44
C THR A 49 -6.04 5.43 7.19
N TRP A 50 -6.99 5.04 8.05
CA TRP A 50 -8.37 5.50 7.99
C TRP A 50 -8.43 7.02 7.97
N SER A 51 -7.79 7.66 8.95
CA SER A 51 -7.86 9.11 9.13
C SER A 51 -7.38 9.86 7.89
N CYS A 52 -6.30 9.42 7.24
CA CYS A 52 -5.80 10.10 6.04
C CYS A 52 -6.68 9.83 4.81
N PHE A 53 -6.95 8.57 4.50
CA PHE A 53 -7.65 8.22 3.26
C PHE A 53 -9.14 8.50 3.30
N ASP A 54 -9.80 8.38 4.45
CA ASP A 54 -11.21 8.78 4.60
C ASP A 54 -11.34 10.30 4.38
N ILE A 55 -10.49 11.13 5.00
CA ILE A 55 -10.50 12.58 4.75
C ILE A 55 -10.33 12.91 3.26
N ILE A 56 -9.31 12.35 2.60
CA ILE A 56 -9.07 12.60 1.17
C ILE A 56 -10.28 12.16 0.33
N SER A 57 -10.95 11.07 0.69
CA SER A 57 -12.15 10.60 -0.01
C SER A 57 -13.33 11.57 0.09
N GLN A 58 -13.39 12.36 1.16
CA GLN A 58 -14.46 13.33 1.43
C GLN A 58 -14.14 14.74 0.93
N LEU A 59 -12.96 14.99 0.37
CA LEU A 59 -12.64 16.28 -0.23
C LEU A 59 -13.50 16.55 -1.48
N SER A 60 -13.70 17.84 -1.78
CA SER A 60 -14.27 18.26 -3.06
C SER A 60 -13.41 17.77 -4.23
N ASP A 61 -14.01 17.56 -5.40
CA ASP A 61 -13.34 16.89 -6.52
C ASP A 61 -12.00 17.53 -6.90
N LEU A 62 -11.92 18.87 -6.96
CA LEU A 62 -10.67 19.57 -7.24
C LEU A 62 -9.60 19.29 -6.17
N LYS A 63 -9.94 19.42 -4.89
CA LYS A 63 -9.00 19.21 -3.77
C LYS A 63 -8.56 17.75 -3.67
N LYS A 64 -9.49 16.82 -3.93
CA LYS A 64 -9.24 15.38 -4.01
C LYS A 64 -8.24 15.08 -5.12
N THR A 65 -8.48 15.58 -6.33
CA THR A 65 -7.58 15.41 -7.47
C THR A 65 -6.19 15.93 -7.16
N ILE A 66 -6.06 17.14 -6.61
CA ILE A 66 -4.76 17.71 -6.22
C ILE A 66 -4.05 16.82 -5.20
N ALA A 67 -4.76 16.37 -4.16
CA ALA A 67 -4.18 15.50 -3.13
C ALA A 67 -3.71 14.15 -3.72
N LEU A 68 -4.49 13.55 -4.63
CA LEU A 68 -4.16 12.29 -5.27
C LEU A 68 -2.99 12.43 -6.25
N ASP A 69 -2.92 13.52 -7.01
CA ASP A 69 -1.77 13.85 -7.87
C ASP A 69 -0.49 14.03 -7.03
N GLU A 70 -0.60 14.71 -5.89
CA GLU A 70 0.53 14.89 -4.96
C GLU A 70 0.98 13.55 -4.34
N ILE A 71 0.04 12.63 -4.03
CA ILE A 71 0.39 11.26 -3.62
C ILE A 71 1.23 10.56 -4.68
N ILE A 72 0.86 10.66 -5.95
CA ILE A 72 1.61 10.03 -7.05
C ILE A 72 2.95 10.72 -7.25
N GLU A 73 3.00 12.04 -7.21
CA GLU A 73 4.25 12.77 -7.34
C GLU A 73 5.25 12.37 -6.25
N HIS A 74 4.84 12.37 -4.98
CA HIS A 74 5.72 12.00 -3.87
C HIS A 74 6.05 10.50 -3.86
N SER A 75 5.12 9.65 -4.31
CA SER A 75 5.38 8.20 -4.37
C SER A 75 6.43 7.81 -5.41
N PHE A 76 6.68 8.67 -6.40
CA PHE A 76 7.59 8.39 -7.52
C PHE A 76 8.69 9.44 -7.67
N SER A 77 9.09 10.08 -6.56
CA SER A 77 10.09 11.17 -6.55
C SER A 77 11.54 10.71 -6.44
N ASP A 78 11.80 9.46 -6.05
CA ASP A 78 13.16 8.94 -5.93
C ASP A 78 13.84 8.84 -7.31
N ASN A 79 15.16 9.08 -7.38
CA ASN A 79 15.92 9.13 -8.63
C ASN A 79 15.86 7.83 -9.48
N ASP A 80 15.56 6.69 -8.86
CA ASP A 80 15.40 5.39 -9.52
C ASP A 80 13.93 5.07 -9.88
N MET A 81 13.03 6.06 -9.80
CA MET A 81 11.62 5.93 -10.12
C MET A 81 11.24 6.72 -11.38
N LYS A 82 10.32 6.14 -12.14
CA LYS A 82 9.73 6.77 -13.31
C LYS A 82 8.41 7.40 -12.89
N LYS A 83 8.34 8.73 -12.88
CA LYS A 83 7.10 9.45 -12.55
C LYS A 83 6.01 9.05 -13.54
N PRO A 84 4.85 8.55 -13.06
CA PRO A 84 3.71 8.26 -13.92
C PRO A 84 3.27 9.52 -14.67
N LYS A 85 2.94 9.38 -15.95
CA LYS A 85 2.52 10.50 -16.82
C LYS A 85 0.99 10.55 -16.92
N PHE A 86 0.32 10.66 -15.78
CA PHE A 86 -1.12 10.87 -15.71
C PHE A 86 -1.46 11.87 -14.59
N SER A 87 -2.68 12.38 -14.62
CA SER A 87 -3.27 13.19 -13.55
C SER A 87 -4.68 12.70 -13.29
N PHE A 88 -5.09 12.69 -12.03
CA PHE A 88 -6.46 12.38 -11.61
C PHE A 88 -7.49 13.38 -12.14
N ALA A 89 -7.07 14.56 -12.63
CA ALA A 89 -7.96 15.50 -13.30
C ALA A 89 -8.60 14.92 -14.57
N ASN A 90 -7.93 13.95 -15.20
CA ASN A 90 -8.39 13.27 -16.42
C ASN A 90 -9.08 11.93 -16.13
N GLU A 91 -9.18 11.54 -14.86
CA GLU A 91 -9.75 10.26 -14.45
C GLU A 91 -11.23 10.40 -14.09
N THR A 92 -11.98 9.32 -14.27
CA THR A 92 -13.40 9.25 -13.88
C THR A 92 -13.63 8.17 -12.84
N LYS A 93 -14.73 8.30 -12.08
CA LYS A 93 -15.15 7.34 -11.04
C LYS A 93 -14.09 7.09 -9.98
N ILE A 94 -13.37 8.14 -9.57
CA ILE A 94 -12.33 8.06 -8.54
C ILE A 94 -12.96 7.59 -7.23
N LYS A 95 -12.56 6.40 -6.77
CA LYS A 95 -13.00 5.80 -5.52
C LYS A 95 -11.79 5.51 -4.63
N ILE A 96 -11.87 5.96 -3.38
CA ILE A 96 -10.88 5.64 -2.35
C ILE A 96 -11.56 4.68 -1.38
N GLU A 97 -10.92 3.54 -1.14
CA GLU A 97 -11.41 2.49 -0.25
C GLU A 97 -10.36 2.16 0.80
N VAL A 98 -10.79 2.01 2.06
CA VAL A 98 -9.91 1.70 3.19
C VAL A 98 -10.30 0.32 3.75
N GLY A 99 -9.33 -0.59 3.88
CA GLY A 99 -9.60 -1.95 4.38
C GLY A 99 -10.37 -2.86 3.40
N LYS A 100 -10.40 -2.54 2.11
CA LYS A 100 -11.12 -3.36 1.11
C LYS A 100 -10.37 -4.67 0.83
N ILE A 101 -11.13 -5.76 0.71
CA ILE A 101 -10.61 -7.07 0.30
C ILE A 101 -10.71 -7.20 -1.21
N TYR A 102 -9.58 -7.46 -1.84
CA TYR A 102 -9.47 -7.80 -3.26
C TYR A 102 -9.18 -9.29 -3.41
N LYS A 103 -9.73 -9.89 -4.47
CA LYS A 103 -9.54 -11.31 -4.82
C LYS A 103 -8.89 -11.39 -6.19
N GLY A 104 -7.97 -12.33 -6.35
CA GLY A 104 -7.53 -12.77 -7.66
C GLY A 104 -8.66 -13.50 -8.36
N ASN A 105 -8.79 -13.24 -9.66
CA ASN A 105 -9.75 -13.88 -10.56
C ASN A 105 -9.18 -15.18 -11.13
N SER A 106 -7.91 -15.17 -11.57
CA SER A 106 -7.23 -16.36 -12.11
C SER A 106 -6.45 -17.15 -11.05
N ILE A 107 -6.10 -16.49 -9.94
CA ILE A 107 -5.39 -17.11 -8.80
C ILE A 107 -6.29 -17.28 -7.58
N LYS A 108 -6.10 -18.35 -6.82
CA LYS A 108 -6.83 -18.60 -5.55
C LYS A 108 -6.24 -17.80 -4.38
N GLU A 109 -6.10 -16.49 -4.55
CA GLU A 109 -5.55 -15.59 -3.55
C GLU A 109 -6.49 -14.42 -3.31
N GLN A 110 -6.47 -13.91 -2.07
CA GLN A 110 -7.14 -12.67 -1.72
C GLN A 110 -6.27 -11.88 -0.75
N THR A 111 -6.46 -10.58 -0.72
CA THR A 111 -5.80 -9.72 0.23
C THR A 111 -6.66 -8.53 0.62
N GLU A 112 -6.66 -8.20 1.91
CA GLU A 112 -7.11 -6.91 2.42
C GLU A 112 -6.04 -5.86 2.15
N LEU A 113 -6.42 -4.67 1.67
CA LEU A 113 -5.53 -3.52 1.47
C LEU A 113 -5.78 -2.47 2.54
N ASP A 114 -4.70 -1.82 2.99
CA ASP A 114 -4.81 -0.70 3.94
C ASP A 114 -5.58 0.45 3.28
N ALA A 115 -5.21 0.81 2.04
CA ALA A 115 -6.02 1.65 1.18
C ALA A 115 -5.88 1.27 -0.30
N SER A 116 -6.85 1.67 -1.10
CA SER A 116 -6.79 1.59 -2.56
C SER A 116 -7.46 2.79 -3.21
N ILE A 117 -6.92 3.22 -4.34
CA ILE A 117 -7.51 4.25 -5.20
C ILE A 117 -7.85 3.59 -6.53
N GLU A 118 -9.10 3.69 -6.94
CA GLU A 118 -9.62 3.04 -8.14
C GLU A 118 -10.28 4.07 -9.05
N THR A 119 -9.97 4.02 -10.34
CA THR A 119 -10.62 4.81 -11.39
C THR A 119 -11.22 3.86 -12.43
N SER A 120 -11.80 4.41 -13.50
CA SER A 120 -12.23 3.61 -14.65
C SER A 120 -11.07 2.85 -15.30
N GLU A 121 -9.85 3.39 -15.28
CA GLU A 121 -8.70 2.84 -16.01
C GLU A 121 -7.58 2.33 -15.11
N LYS A 122 -7.60 2.66 -13.81
CA LYS A 122 -6.46 2.44 -12.92
C LYS A 122 -6.88 1.86 -11.59
N ILE A 123 -6.00 1.04 -11.01
CA ILE A 123 -6.11 0.56 -9.64
C ILE A 123 -4.76 0.71 -8.95
N ILE A 124 -4.78 1.38 -7.81
CA ILE A 124 -3.59 1.70 -7.03
C ILE A 124 -3.75 1.04 -5.67
N PHE A 125 -2.91 0.06 -5.40
CA PHE A 125 -2.85 -0.58 -4.10
C PHE A 125 -1.86 0.15 -3.20
N ILE A 126 -2.29 0.47 -1.98
CA ILE A 126 -1.46 1.11 -0.97
C ILE A 126 -1.33 0.16 0.21
N GLU A 127 -0.10 -0.28 0.46
CA GLU A 127 0.27 -1.08 1.62
C GLU A 127 1.03 -0.19 2.59
N ALA A 128 0.49 -0.02 3.79
CA ALA A 128 0.99 0.91 4.79
C ALA A 128 1.76 0.16 5.89
N LYS A 129 2.89 0.69 6.34
CA LYS A 129 3.70 0.15 7.43
C LYS A 129 4.28 1.28 8.27
N LEU A 130 3.70 1.58 9.41
CA LEU A 130 4.18 2.59 10.34
C LEU A 130 5.20 1.99 11.33
N TYR A 131 4.78 1.04 12.16
CA TYR A 131 5.64 0.48 13.21
C TYR A 131 6.18 -0.92 12.90
N SER A 132 5.43 -1.68 12.11
CA SER A 132 5.79 -3.05 11.76
C SER A 132 6.54 -3.13 10.43
N SER A 133 7.12 -4.28 10.15
CA SER A 133 7.70 -4.61 8.84
C SER A 133 6.80 -5.64 8.15
N ILE A 134 7.04 -5.87 6.86
CA ILE A 134 6.23 -6.83 6.10
C ILE A 134 6.24 -8.23 6.71
N SER A 135 5.15 -8.95 6.53
CA SER A 135 5.10 -10.40 6.80
C SER A 135 5.85 -11.16 5.71
N LEU A 136 6.73 -12.08 6.12
CA LEU A 136 7.47 -12.95 5.20
C LEU A 136 6.65 -14.19 4.83
N LYS A 137 7.09 -14.88 3.79
CA LYS A 137 6.58 -16.20 3.43
C LYS A 137 6.73 -17.20 4.58
N SER A 138 5.81 -18.15 4.66
CA SER A 138 5.79 -19.28 5.61
C SER A 138 5.16 -20.49 4.93
N ASP A 139 5.15 -21.66 5.58
CA ASP A 139 4.60 -22.89 4.99
C ASP A 139 3.14 -22.73 4.53
N ASN A 140 2.36 -21.92 5.25
CA ASN A 140 0.97 -21.62 4.93
C ASN A 140 0.76 -20.32 4.13
N LYS A 141 1.85 -19.61 3.79
CA LYS A 141 1.84 -18.34 3.05
C LYS A 141 2.98 -18.34 2.02
N PRO A 142 2.73 -18.79 0.78
CA PRO A 142 3.81 -19.01 -0.20
C PRO A 142 4.55 -17.73 -0.60
N TYR A 143 3.89 -16.58 -0.48
CA TYR A 143 4.41 -15.27 -0.82
C TYR A 143 4.54 -14.38 0.42
N ASP A 144 5.55 -13.51 0.45
CA ASP A 144 5.55 -12.38 1.39
C ASP A 144 4.46 -11.36 1.03
N GLN A 145 4.24 -10.42 1.95
CA GLN A 145 3.15 -9.46 1.86
C GLN A 145 3.21 -8.59 0.59
N ILE A 146 4.39 -8.15 0.15
CA ILE A 146 4.54 -7.32 -1.04
C ILE A 146 4.22 -8.15 -2.28
N ALA A 147 4.84 -9.32 -2.41
CA ALA A 147 4.57 -10.24 -3.50
C ALA A 147 3.08 -10.58 -3.62
N LYS A 148 2.41 -10.85 -2.49
CA LYS A 148 0.98 -11.12 -2.46
C LYS A 148 0.13 -9.94 -2.94
N LYS A 149 0.46 -8.69 -2.54
CA LYS A 149 -0.26 -7.50 -3.02
C LYS A 149 -0.08 -7.29 -4.52
N ILE A 150 1.13 -7.49 -5.02
CA ILE A 150 1.43 -7.39 -6.46
C ILE A 150 0.64 -8.43 -7.25
N ARG A 151 0.64 -9.69 -6.78
CA ARG A 151 -0.08 -10.80 -7.44
C ARG A 151 -1.58 -10.51 -7.55
N VAL A 152 -2.24 -10.26 -6.42
CA VAL A 152 -3.69 -10.01 -6.41
C VAL A 152 -4.04 -8.74 -7.17
N GLY A 153 -3.23 -7.68 -7.04
CA GLY A 153 -3.50 -6.41 -7.71
C GLY A 153 -3.32 -6.48 -9.23
N LEU A 154 -2.27 -7.17 -9.70
CA LEU A 154 -2.05 -7.39 -11.13
C LEU A 154 -3.17 -8.24 -11.73
N ASP A 155 -3.51 -9.35 -11.08
CA ASP A 155 -4.54 -10.27 -11.57
C ASP A 155 -5.92 -9.60 -11.64
N TYR A 156 -6.28 -8.83 -10.62
CA TYR A 156 -7.50 -8.00 -10.62
C TYR A 156 -7.46 -6.98 -11.76
N ALA A 157 -6.34 -6.26 -11.94
CA ALA A 157 -6.23 -5.22 -12.94
C ALA A 157 -6.31 -5.76 -14.38
N LEU A 158 -5.74 -6.95 -14.65
CA LEU A 158 -5.81 -7.56 -15.98
C LEU A 158 -7.25 -7.93 -16.36
N GLU A 159 -8.01 -8.50 -15.43
CA GLU A 159 -9.43 -8.84 -15.66
C GLU A 159 -10.28 -7.59 -15.89
N GLU A 160 -10.06 -6.56 -15.08
CA GLU A 160 -10.81 -5.29 -15.16
C GLU A 160 -10.30 -4.35 -16.26
N ASN A 161 -9.30 -4.78 -17.05
CA ASN A 161 -8.62 -3.97 -18.07
C ASN A 161 -8.10 -2.61 -17.54
N LYS A 162 -7.43 -2.64 -16.40
CA LYS A 162 -6.86 -1.48 -15.70
C LYS A 162 -5.34 -1.52 -15.65
N GLU A 163 -4.73 -0.35 -15.50
CA GLU A 163 -3.34 -0.24 -15.09
C GLU A 163 -3.19 -0.45 -13.58
N PHE A 164 -2.31 -1.39 -13.20
CA PHE A 164 -1.97 -1.66 -11.81
C PHE A 164 -0.78 -0.82 -11.33
N TYR A 165 -0.96 -0.15 -10.19
CA TYR A 165 0.09 0.54 -9.43
C TYR A 165 0.17 -0.03 -8.01
N PHE A 166 1.38 -0.06 -7.46
CA PHE A 166 1.61 -0.46 -6.07
C PHE A 166 2.43 0.61 -5.36
N ILE A 167 1.88 1.19 -4.30
CA ILE A 167 2.58 2.17 -3.45
C ILE A 167 2.82 1.53 -2.08
N PHE A 168 4.07 1.54 -1.66
CA PHE A 168 4.45 1.15 -0.32
C PHE A 168 4.59 2.40 0.56
N LEU A 169 3.76 2.51 1.59
CA LEU A 169 3.74 3.65 2.51
C LEU A 169 4.47 3.26 3.80
N ASP A 170 5.61 3.90 4.10
CA ASP A 170 6.37 3.60 5.32
C ASP A 170 6.69 4.86 6.14
N ILE A 171 7.28 4.69 7.32
CA ILE A 171 7.61 5.78 8.26
C ILE A 171 8.69 6.72 7.72
N ALA A 172 9.53 6.26 6.78
CA ALA A 172 10.65 7.02 6.27
C ALA A 172 10.99 6.64 4.81
N PRO A 173 11.79 7.48 4.13
CA PRO A 173 12.32 7.18 2.80
C PRO A 173 13.12 5.87 2.75
N ARG A 174 13.15 5.21 1.58
CA ARG A 174 13.80 3.91 1.37
C ARG A 174 15.27 3.94 1.74
N ASP A 175 16.01 4.96 1.30
CA ASP A 175 17.45 5.10 1.54
C ASP A 175 17.75 5.17 3.04
N LYS A 176 16.96 5.91 3.82
CA LYS A 176 17.11 6.02 5.27
C LYS A 176 16.86 4.69 5.96
N LEU A 177 15.75 4.03 5.66
CA LEU A 177 15.42 2.73 6.24
C LEU A 177 16.45 1.64 5.89
N TYR A 178 17.04 1.74 4.70
CA TYR A 178 18.12 0.84 4.29
C TYR A 178 19.46 1.21 4.95
N TYR A 179 19.72 2.49 5.20
CA TYR A 179 20.95 2.99 5.81
C TYR A 179 21.07 2.56 7.28
N PHE A 180 20.00 2.73 8.08
CA PHE A 180 20.00 2.50 9.53
C PHE A 180 19.88 1.02 9.94
N THR A 181 20.78 0.17 9.42
CA THR A 181 20.91 -1.22 9.87
C THR A 181 22.37 -1.65 9.90
N SER A 182 22.75 -2.37 10.96
CA SER A 182 24.05 -3.07 11.05
C SER A 182 24.02 -4.45 10.40
N GLU A 183 22.84 -4.97 10.04
CA GLU A 183 22.74 -6.27 9.37
C GLU A 183 23.26 -6.16 7.93
N LYS A 184 24.05 -7.18 7.53
CA LYS A 184 24.43 -7.34 6.12
C LYS A 184 23.16 -7.48 5.28
N LYS A 185 23.01 -6.60 4.29
CA LYS A 185 21.89 -6.58 3.35
C LYS A 185 22.00 -7.74 2.36
N SER A 186 21.47 -8.89 2.73
CA SER A 186 21.48 -10.11 1.92
C SER A 186 20.12 -10.78 1.93
N MET A 187 19.87 -11.61 0.91
CA MET A 187 18.69 -12.49 0.86
C MET A 187 18.56 -13.33 2.14
N GLU A 188 19.68 -13.89 2.60
CA GLU A 188 19.71 -14.73 3.79
C GLU A 188 19.20 -13.97 5.01
N ASN A 189 19.67 -12.74 5.24
CA ASN A 189 19.24 -11.94 6.38
C ASN A 189 17.84 -11.35 6.19
N ALA A 190 17.45 -11.00 4.96
CA ALA A 190 16.11 -10.50 4.66
C ALA A 190 15.00 -11.54 4.88
N LYS A 191 15.35 -12.84 4.92
CA LYS A 191 14.45 -13.95 5.26
C LYS A 191 14.35 -14.25 6.75
N LYS A 192 15.26 -13.72 7.59
CA LYS A 192 15.28 -14.01 9.04
C LYS A 192 14.23 -13.21 9.79
N ILE A 193 13.57 -13.83 10.76
CA ILE A 193 12.72 -13.19 11.77
C ILE A 193 13.63 -12.70 12.93
N PRO A 194 13.30 -11.58 13.62
CA PRO A 194 12.21 -10.65 13.38
C PRO A 194 12.44 -9.79 12.13
N THR A 195 11.33 -9.34 11.53
CA THR A 195 11.39 -8.42 10.39
C THR A 195 11.71 -7.01 10.89
N LYS A 196 12.68 -6.37 10.24
CA LYS A 196 13.07 -4.97 10.48
C LYS A 196 12.75 -4.15 9.23
N LYS A 197 12.57 -2.84 9.39
CA LYS A 197 12.16 -1.94 8.30
C LYS A 197 13.01 -2.05 7.04
N TRP A 198 14.33 -2.19 7.21
CA TRP A 198 15.27 -2.38 6.09
C TRP A 198 14.93 -3.62 5.23
N LYS A 199 14.31 -4.66 5.81
CA LYS A 199 13.89 -5.88 5.10
C LYS A 199 12.69 -5.61 4.21
N SER A 200 11.74 -4.76 4.62
CA SER A 200 10.65 -4.29 3.75
C SER A 200 11.23 -3.60 2.51
N VAL A 201 12.20 -2.70 2.70
CA VAL A 201 12.91 -2.03 1.61
C VAL A 201 13.65 -3.02 0.72
N TRP A 202 14.30 -4.03 1.32
CA TRP A 202 15.02 -5.06 0.58
C TRP A 202 14.09 -5.84 -0.36
N TRP A 203 12.93 -6.29 0.14
CA TRP A 203 11.94 -7.01 -0.68
C TRP A 203 11.28 -6.11 -1.72
N PHE A 204 10.93 -4.87 -1.37
CA PHE A 204 10.44 -3.88 -2.33
C PHE A 204 11.43 -3.68 -3.49
N ASN A 205 12.69 -3.40 -3.18
CA ASN A 205 13.73 -3.20 -4.19
C ASN A 205 14.00 -4.47 -5.00
N ARG A 206 13.89 -5.65 -4.39
CA ARG A 206 14.04 -6.93 -5.09
C ARG A 206 12.99 -7.11 -6.18
N TYR A 207 11.74 -6.72 -5.93
CA TYR A 207 10.67 -6.80 -6.92
C TYR A 207 10.77 -5.67 -7.95
N LYS A 208 11.07 -4.45 -7.51
CA LYS A 208 11.16 -3.26 -8.38
C LYS A 208 12.40 -3.21 -9.29
N LYS A 209 13.55 -3.70 -8.82
CA LYS A 209 14.84 -3.60 -9.55
C LYS A 209 15.39 -4.95 -9.97
N GLY A 210 14.82 -6.04 -9.45
CA GLY A 210 15.33 -7.37 -9.70
C GLY A 210 16.69 -7.64 -9.03
N TRP A 211 17.50 -8.47 -9.68
CA TRP A 211 18.86 -8.81 -9.27
C TRP A 211 19.81 -8.62 -10.45
N GLY A 212 20.82 -7.75 -10.30
CA GLY A 212 21.70 -7.37 -11.42
C GLY A 212 20.95 -6.72 -12.58
N GLY A 213 19.84 -6.01 -12.30
CA GLY A 213 18.94 -5.43 -13.31
C GLY A 213 17.94 -6.41 -13.93
N ASN A 214 18.02 -7.70 -13.62
CA ASN A 214 17.09 -8.70 -14.13
C ASN A 214 15.88 -8.89 -13.19
N LEU A 215 14.67 -8.64 -13.69
CA LEU A 215 13.40 -8.79 -12.96
C LEU A 215 13.00 -10.23 -12.66
N SER A 216 13.90 -11.21 -12.75
CA SER A 216 13.67 -12.61 -12.39
C SER A 216 12.93 -12.82 -11.06
N PRO A 217 13.21 -12.07 -9.96
CA PRO A 217 12.42 -12.19 -8.74
C PRO A 217 10.93 -11.87 -8.92
N LEU A 218 10.61 -10.81 -9.66
CA LEU A 218 9.23 -10.43 -9.96
C LEU A 218 8.60 -11.45 -10.93
N LYS A 219 9.30 -11.82 -12.01
CA LYS A 219 8.85 -12.84 -12.98
C LYS A 219 8.41 -14.13 -12.29
N LYS A 220 9.22 -14.64 -11.36
CA LYS A 220 8.92 -15.84 -10.57
C LYS A 220 7.69 -15.69 -9.69
N VAL A 221 7.42 -14.48 -9.19
CA VAL A 221 6.28 -14.21 -8.32
C VAL A 221 4.99 -14.07 -9.10
N ILE A 222 5.00 -13.74 -10.39
CA ILE A 222 3.77 -13.52 -11.18
C ILE A 222 3.66 -14.44 -12.42
N SER A 223 4.47 -15.50 -12.51
CA SER A 223 4.59 -16.35 -13.71
C SER A 223 3.31 -17.10 -14.08
N ASP A 224 2.45 -17.37 -13.11
CA ASP A 224 1.13 -17.98 -13.26
C ASP A 224 0.02 -16.97 -13.57
N ILE A 225 0.32 -15.66 -13.54
CA ILE A 225 -0.60 -14.57 -13.91
C ILE A 225 -0.24 -14.03 -15.29
N SER A 226 1.05 -13.75 -15.53
CA SER A 226 1.53 -13.24 -16.82
C SER A 226 3.00 -13.58 -17.05
N THR A 227 3.29 -14.01 -18.27
CA THR A 227 4.65 -14.19 -18.80
C THR A 227 5.05 -13.08 -19.77
N ASN A 228 4.18 -12.09 -19.99
CA ASN A 228 4.42 -10.99 -20.91
C ASN A 228 5.41 -9.98 -20.32
N GLU A 229 6.57 -9.83 -20.95
CA GLU A 229 7.65 -8.93 -20.49
C GLU A 229 7.20 -7.46 -20.36
N THR A 230 6.32 -6.97 -21.24
CA THR A 230 5.78 -5.61 -21.16
C THR A 230 4.95 -5.41 -19.89
N VAL A 231 4.12 -6.40 -19.53
CA VAL A 231 3.33 -6.36 -18.28
C VAL A 231 4.25 -6.39 -17.06
N ILE A 232 5.24 -7.28 -17.06
CA ILE A 232 6.19 -7.45 -15.95
C ILE A 232 7.01 -6.17 -15.73
N ASN A 233 7.54 -5.59 -16.81
CA ASN A 233 8.27 -4.33 -16.77
C ASN A 233 7.35 -3.20 -16.27
N GLY A 234 6.12 -3.13 -16.77
CA GLY A 234 5.12 -2.15 -16.35
C GLY A 234 4.83 -2.21 -14.84
N VAL A 235 4.64 -3.40 -14.27
CA VAL A 235 4.46 -3.57 -12.81
C VAL A 235 5.66 -3.00 -12.06
N SER A 236 6.88 -3.35 -12.48
CA SER A 236 8.11 -2.90 -11.84
C SER A 236 8.29 -1.38 -11.88
N GLU A 237 7.97 -0.76 -13.03
CA GLU A 237 8.00 0.70 -13.20
C GLU A 237 6.96 1.39 -12.30
N ARG A 238 5.79 0.78 -12.12
CA ARG A 238 4.64 1.30 -11.35
C ARG A 238 4.64 0.94 -9.86
N MET A 239 5.79 0.53 -9.32
CA MET A 239 6.02 0.41 -7.87
C MET A 239 6.56 1.72 -7.28
N GLY A 240 5.77 2.41 -6.46
CA GLY A 240 6.11 3.66 -5.77
C GLY A 240 6.35 3.49 -4.27
N TRP A 241 6.93 4.50 -3.64
CA TRP A 241 7.20 4.56 -2.20
C TRP A 241 6.80 5.92 -1.63
N LEU A 242 5.92 5.92 -0.63
CA LEU A 242 5.44 7.13 0.04
C LEU A 242 5.86 7.12 1.50
N THR A 243 5.96 8.30 2.13
CA THR A 243 6.14 8.39 3.57
C THR A 243 4.87 8.85 4.29
N TRP A 244 4.69 8.39 5.53
CA TRP A 244 3.60 8.86 6.39
C TRP A 244 3.60 10.37 6.59
N THR A 245 4.78 10.97 6.67
CA THR A 245 4.94 12.43 6.80
C THR A 245 4.38 13.14 5.57
N ASP A 246 4.63 12.61 4.37
CA ASP A 246 4.12 13.20 3.13
C ASP A 246 2.62 13.04 3.02
N LEU A 247 2.09 11.83 3.25
CA LEU A 247 0.64 11.59 3.25
C LEU A 247 -0.10 12.50 4.25
N PHE A 248 0.45 12.67 5.45
CA PHE A 248 -0.14 13.54 6.46
C PHE A 248 -0.17 15.00 5.98
N LYS A 249 0.93 15.52 5.42
CA LYS A 249 0.98 16.88 4.87
C LYS A 249 0.01 17.07 3.70
N ILE A 250 -0.08 16.09 2.79
CA ILE A 250 -1.03 16.08 1.67
C ILE A 250 -2.47 16.18 2.20
N THR A 251 -2.81 15.34 3.17
CA THR A 251 -4.13 15.31 3.82
C THR A 251 -4.46 16.68 4.42
N MET A 252 -3.54 17.25 5.20
CA MET A 252 -3.74 18.56 5.86
C MET A 252 -3.89 19.70 4.85
N ARG A 253 -3.08 19.73 3.77
CA ARG A 253 -3.23 20.73 2.70
C ARG A 253 -4.57 20.62 1.99
N GLY A 254 -5.05 19.40 1.74
CA GLY A 254 -6.35 19.19 1.12
C GLY A 254 -7.52 19.74 1.94
N MET A 255 -7.39 19.80 3.27
CA MET A 255 -8.43 20.32 4.15
C MET A 255 -8.51 21.86 4.19
N ILE A 256 -7.43 22.57 3.87
CA ILE A 256 -7.35 24.03 3.80
C ILE A 256 -7.88 24.50 2.45
#